data_AF-A0AAU1JW51-F1
#
_entry.id   AF-A0AAU1JW51-F1
#
_cell.length_a   1.000
_cell.length_b   1.000
_cell.length_c   1.000
_cell.angle_alpha   90.00
_cell.angle_beta   90.00
_cell.angle_gamma   90.00
#
_symmetry.space_group_name_H-M   'P 1'
#
loop_
_entity.id
_entity.type
_entity.pdbx_description
1 polymer ?
#
loop_
_entity_poly.entity_id
_entity_poly.type
_entity_poly.pdbx_seq_one_letter_code
_entity_poly.pdbx_strand_id
1 'polypeptide(L)'
;MTEKQELSREPSWQVLAVFHNEDDSRDFAYTVGLAERGLPEVHMWARPNAGEDPGHDWRFSSHDAAVILNELAWRLIDGRIAPGDTYSQRFDAGMVQVTFELGAPVEAASLDAYQAEPSSVIPLRWSLHRVPEGALVAMDDDAIDVAEAEYAGLSAGFRRSDGAPGGIWALPSVSSWDPHQRWGPRTPLVAAHAGVICAFSPEDMIGLVNIAFPLEAARAAGHPQLVARAAARSVGRSAALDRLAQDTSTLVDGIGLTWSRAAWPAARDWLDSDNSDDPFPEENLRRMVKTIVISHLLTVAVADQLTTDQELTGTGPVAFAATIDGLPPDGRWHAAPHIVDVVVGLLVDADAAVAAARAWRLVDNELVMGARGDLQVAAIHGPSMFPDLSVALSAPLLDDVRQATLAHRVTGAVVQSWLSVLATVLTHRAHLRDETVDVVIQVGSGMPGLAAALNTPVAA
;
A
#
# COMPACT_ATOMS: atom_id res chain seq x y z
N MET A 1 -19.33 -28.61 13.66
CA MET A 1 -20.32 -27.54 13.38
C MET A 1 -19.49 -26.30 13.19
N THR A 2 -19.22 -26.00 11.93
CA THR A 2 -18.06 -25.28 11.42
C THR A 2 -18.41 -23.83 11.15
N GLU A 3 -17.61 -22.90 11.70
CA GLU A 3 -17.05 -21.72 11.00
C GLU A 3 -17.94 -21.04 9.93
N LYS A 4 -19.22 -20.84 10.23
CA LYS A 4 -20.16 -20.13 9.37
C LYS A 4 -21.16 -19.38 10.24
N GLN A 5 -20.67 -18.37 10.95
CA GLN A 5 -21.47 -17.29 11.55
C GLN A 5 -20.60 -16.23 12.26
N GLU A 6 -19.50 -15.77 11.64
CA GLU A 6 -19.02 -14.41 11.94
C GLU A 6 -19.89 -13.42 11.15
N LEU A 7 -21.16 -13.33 11.55
CA LEU A 7 -21.96 -12.15 11.28
C LEU A 7 -21.21 -10.96 11.90
N SER A 8 -20.89 -9.95 11.08
CA SER A 8 -20.46 -8.60 11.46
C SER A 8 -20.77 -8.30 12.94
N ARG A 9 -19.78 -8.53 13.81
CA ARG A 9 -19.89 -8.28 15.23
C ARG A 9 -19.55 -6.81 15.42
N GLU A 10 -20.57 -5.95 15.40
CA GLU A 10 -20.36 -4.54 15.64
C GLU A 10 -19.97 -4.30 17.11
N PRO A 11 -18.91 -3.51 17.38
CA PRO A 11 -18.53 -3.18 18.73
C PRO A 11 -19.63 -2.32 19.37
N SER A 12 -20.10 -2.72 20.56
CA SER A 12 -21.02 -1.90 21.35
C SER A 12 -20.29 -0.85 22.20
N TRP A 13 -18.96 -0.81 22.10
CA TRP A 13 -18.09 0.15 22.78
C TRP A 13 -17.44 1.07 21.73
N GLN A 14 -16.81 2.13 22.21
CA GLN A 14 -16.02 3.05 21.40
C GLN A 14 -14.55 2.96 21.80
N VAL A 15 -13.66 3.35 20.90
CA VAL A 15 -12.25 3.61 21.22
C VAL A 15 -12.01 5.11 21.14
N LEU A 16 -11.50 5.69 22.22
CA LEU A 16 -11.10 7.08 22.28
C LEU A 16 -9.57 7.17 22.13
N ALA A 17 -9.11 7.97 21.18
CA ALA A 17 -7.70 8.33 21.05
C ALA A 17 -7.48 9.73 21.65
N VAL A 18 -6.46 9.86 22.49
CA VAL A 18 -6.07 11.10 23.17
C VAL A 18 -4.71 11.52 22.64
N PHE A 19 -4.64 12.75 22.12
CA PHE A 19 -3.42 13.33 21.57
C PHE A 19 -2.93 14.46 22.46
N HIS A 20 -1.64 14.45 22.79
CA HIS A 20 -1.03 15.49 23.60
C HIS A 20 -0.25 16.46 22.69
N ASN A 21 -0.85 17.63 22.43
CA ASN A 21 -0.40 18.59 21.40
C ASN A 21 1.06 19.07 21.51
N GLU A 22 1.69 18.95 22.68
CA GLU A 22 3.06 19.42 22.93
C GLU A 22 4.10 18.30 22.98
N ASP A 23 3.68 17.05 23.21
CA ASP A 23 4.56 15.90 23.43
C ASP A 23 3.84 14.60 23.08
N ASP A 24 4.13 14.09 21.89
CA ASP A 24 3.51 12.88 21.35
C ASP A 24 3.92 11.59 22.09
N SER A 25 4.85 11.67 23.05
CA SER A 25 5.21 10.55 23.92
C SER A 25 4.09 10.15 24.88
N ARG A 26 3.08 11.02 25.04
CA ARG A 26 1.92 10.80 25.90
C ARG A 26 0.64 10.51 25.12
N ASP A 27 0.74 10.19 23.84
CA ASP A 27 -0.44 9.76 23.08
C ASP A 27 -0.89 8.36 23.55
N PHE A 28 -2.19 8.18 23.75
CA PHE A 28 -2.77 6.90 24.16
C PHE A 28 -4.19 6.72 23.62
N ALA A 29 -4.71 5.49 23.71
CA ALA A 29 -6.09 5.17 23.40
C ALA A 29 -6.68 4.23 24.43
N TYR A 30 -8.00 4.28 24.61
CA TYR A 30 -8.71 3.36 25.50
C TYR A 30 -10.15 3.12 25.07
N THR A 31 -10.73 2.01 25.51
CA THR A 31 -12.12 1.67 25.24
C THR A 31 -13.07 2.36 26.22
N VAL A 32 -14.30 2.63 25.77
CA VAL A 32 -15.41 3.07 26.60
C VAL A 32 -16.67 2.30 26.21
N GLY A 33 -17.25 1.54 27.15
CA GLY A 33 -18.48 0.77 26.96
C GLY A 33 -18.32 -0.74 27.15
N LEU A 34 -17.11 -1.27 27.41
CA LEU A 34 -16.93 -2.69 27.76
C LEU A 34 -17.56 -3.03 29.12
N ALA A 35 -17.65 -2.06 30.02
CA ALA A 35 -18.29 -2.21 31.32
C ALA A 35 -19.76 -2.66 31.23
N GLU A 36 -20.47 -2.30 30.15
CA GLU A 36 -21.85 -2.75 29.89
C GLU A 36 -21.94 -4.26 29.66
N ARG A 37 -20.81 -4.90 29.32
CA ARG A 37 -20.66 -6.36 29.19
C ARG A 37 -20.02 -7.01 30.41
N GLY A 38 -19.85 -6.26 31.51
CA GLY A 38 -19.24 -6.75 32.75
C GLY A 38 -17.73 -6.95 32.68
N LEU A 39 -17.06 -6.31 31.71
CA LEU A 39 -15.60 -6.36 31.55
C LEU A 39 -14.97 -5.00 31.87
N PRO A 40 -13.73 -4.96 32.39
CA PRO A 40 -12.96 -3.73 32.46
C PRO A 40 -12.76 -3.12 31.06
N GLU A 41 -12.58 -1.80 31.01
CA GLU A 41 -12.09 -1.13 29.80
C GLU A 41 -10.62 -1.51 29.55
N VAL A 42 -10.09 -1.21 28.37
CA VAL A 42 -8.69 -1.50 28.01
C VAL A 42 -8.00 -0.23 27.52
N HIS A 43 -6.76 -0.02 27.98
CA HIS A 43 -5.97 1.17 27.68
C HIS A 43 -4.62 0.79 27.06
N MET A 44 -4.16 1.56 26.07
CA MET A 44 -2.88 1.34 25.40
C MET A 44 -2.17 2.67 25.13
N TRP A 45 -0.88 2.75 25.46
CA TRP A 45 0.00 3.85 25.03
C TRP A 45 0.39 3.68 23.56
N ALA A 46 0.48 4.79 22.83
CA ALA A 46 0.91 4.78 21.43
C ALA A 46 2.39 4.38 21.27
N ARG A 47 3.23 4.63 22.28
CA ARG A 47 4.66 4.27 22.33
C ARG A 47 4.91 3.08 23.27
N PRO A 48 6.02 2.34 23.10
CA PRO A 48 6.35 1.23 23.97
C PRO A 48 6.54 1.74 25.40
N ASN A 49 5.91 1.06 26.35
CA ASN A 49 6.00 1.39 27.77
C ASN A 49 6.62 0.25 28.60
N ALA A 50 7.23 -0.72 27.91
CA ALA A 50 7.98 -1.83 28.45
C ALA A 50 9.14 -2.20 27.50
N GLY A 51 10.11 -2.97 28.01
CA GLY A 51 11.26 -3.45 27.21
C GLY A 51 12.46 -2.49 27.19
N GLU A 52 13.41 -2.78 26.31
CA GLU A 52 14.69 -2.08 26.21
C GLU A 52 14.72 -1.00 25.11
N ASP A 53 14.01 -1.20 23.99
CA ASP A 53 13.91 -0.21 22.92
C ASP A 53 12.77 0.79 23.25
N PRO A 54 13.09 2.08 23.49
CA PRO A 54 12.08 3.08 23.84
C PRO A 54 11.20 3.50 22.65
N GLY A 55 11.47 3.01 21.43
CA GLY A 55 10.67 3.30 20.25
C GLY A 55 10.60 4.80 19.94
N HIS A 56 11.70 5.54 20.07
CA HIS A 56 11.67 7.00 19.87
C HIS A 56 11.12 7.43 18.50
N ASP A 57 11.34 6.60 17.50
CA ASP A 57 10.93 6.72 16.10
C ASP A 57 9.78 5.78 15.70
N TRP A 58 9.21 5.01 16.65
CA TRP A 58 8.19 4.00 16.38
C TRP A 58 7.00 4.16 17.33
N ARG A 59 5.79 4.26 16.77
CA ARG A 59 4.55 4.33 17.53
C ARG A 59 3.39 3.74 16.73
N PHE A 60 2.38 3.26 17.43
CA PHE A 60 1.10 2.93 16.84
C PHE A 60 0.34 4.22 16.49
N SER A 61 -0.28 4.25 15.32
CA SER A 61 -1.25 5.30 15.01
C SER A 61 -2.51 5.14 15.87
N SER A 62 -3.34 6.17 15.94
CA SER A 62 -4.65 6.08 16.62
C SER A 62 -5.54 4.99 16.02
N HIS A 63 -5.40 4.73 14.72
CA HIS A 63 -6.12 3.65 14.06
C HIS A 63 -5.60 2.28 14.47
N ASP A 64 -4.27 2.08 14.46
CA ASP A 64 -3.67 0.80 14.87
C ASP A 64 -4.03 0.48 16.32
N ALA A 65 -3.95 1.49 17.20
CA ALA A 65 -4.37 1.36 18.59
C ALA A 65 -5.86 0.97 18.68
N ALA A 66 -6.73 1.55 17.87
CA ALA A 66 -8.15 1.18 17.85
C ALA A 66 -8.40 -0.25 17.35
N VAL A 67 -7.69 -0.70 16.31
CA VAL A 67 -7.76 -2.08 15.81
C VAL A 67 -7.30 -3.05 16.90
N ILE A 68 -6.15 -2.79 17.52
CA ILE A 68 -5.59 -3.63 18.59
C ILE A 68 -6.53 -3.69 19.79
N LEU A 69 -7.07 -2.55 20.23
CA LEU A 69 -8.00 -2.49 21.35
C LEU A 69 -9.32 -3.20 21.05
N ASN A 70 -9.85 -3.07 19.84
CA ASN A 70 -11.06 -3.78 19.41
C ASN A 70 -10.85 -5.29 19.34
N GLU A 71 -9.74 -5.73 18.74
CA GLU A 71 -9.38 -7.14 18.69
C GLU A 71 -9.21 -7.70 20.10
N LEU A 72 -8.55 -6.95 20.98
CA LEU A 72 -8.31 -7.36 22.35
C LEU A 72 -9.61 -7.45 23.17
N ALA A 73 -10.52 -6.49 23.00
CA ALA A 73 -11.84 -6.52 23.60
C ALA A 73 -12.63 -7.76 23.17
N TRP A 74 -12.60 -8.14 21.89
CA TRP A 74 -13.23 -9.38 21.42
C TRP A 74 -12.57 -10.62 22.03
N ARG A 75 -11.24 -10.67 22.08
CA ARG A 75 -10.51 -11.77 22.73
C ARG A 75 -10.86 -11.90 24.21
N LEU A 76 -11.08 -10.80 24.92
CA LEU A 76 -11.54 -10.80 26.32
C LEU A 76 -12.97 -11.32 26.45
N ILE A 77 -13.89 -10.83 25.61
CA ILE A 77 -15.29 -11.26 25.57
C ILE A 77 -15.41 -12.76 25.30
N ASP A 78 -14.60 -13.27 24.37
CA ASP A 78 -14.62 -14.67 24.00
C ASP A 78 -13.80 -15.56 24.96
N GLY A 79 -13.20 -14.98 26.01
CA GLY A 79 -12.38 -15.69 27.00
C GLY A 79 -11.10 -16.30 26.42
N ARG A 80 -10.61 -15.78 25.29
CA ARG A 80 -9.37 -16.23 24.64
C ARG A 80 -8.12 -15.59 25.25
N ILE A 81 -8.29 -14.54 26.05
CA ILE A 81 -7.22 -13.86 26.78
C ILE A 81 -7.76 -13.34 28.11
N ALA A 82 -6.89 -13.21 29.10
CA ALA A 82 -7.19 -12.70 30.43
C ALA A 82 -6.09 -11.75 30.95
N PRO A 83 -6.37 -10.94 31.99
CA PRO A 83 -5.33 -10.21 32.71
C PRO A 83 -4.18 -11.12 33.15
N GLY A 84 -2.95 -10.71 32.88
CA GLY A 84 -1.71 -11.47 33.09
C GLY A 84 -1.19 -12.20 31.85
N ASP A 85 -1.99 -12.35 30.80
CA ASP A 85 -1.56 -13.01 29.57
C ASP A 85 -0.66 -12.13 28.72
N THR A 86 0.19 -12.78 27.92
CA THR A 86 1.05 -12.14 26.92
C THR A 86 0.82 -12.72 25.54
N TYR A 87 0.96 -11.88 24.51
CA TYR A 87 0.96 -12.33 23.12
C TYR A 87 1.87 -11.45 22.27
N SER A 88 2.37 -11.99 21.17
CA SER A 88 3.22 -11.25 20.23
C SER A 88 2.59 -11.18 18.85
N GLN A 89 2.88 -10.09 18.14
CA GLN A 89 2.49 -9.87 16.76
C GLN A 89 3.64 -9.24 15.98
N ARG A 90 3.70 -9.53 14.68
CA ARG A 90 4.70 -8.97 13.77
C ARG A 90 4.12 -7.81 12.97
N PHE A 91 4.94 -6.78 12.78
CA PHE A 91 4.64 -5.54 12.04
C PHE A 91 5.77 -5.25 11.04
N ASP A 92 5.57 -4.24 10.18
CA ASP A 92 6.56 -3.74 9.21
C ASP A 92 7.15 -4.85 8.34
N ALA A 93 6.27 -5.61 7.68
CA ALA A 93 6.62 -6.78 6.87
C ALA A 93 7.45 -7.85 7.63
N GLY A 94 7.25 -7.96 8.94
CA GLY A 94 7.92 -8.94 9.80
C GLY A 94 9.25 -8.48 10.40
N MET A 95 9.68 -7.25 10.11
CA MET A 95 10.94 -6.70 10.65
C MET A 95 10.82 -6.24 12.11
N VAL A 96 9.59 -6.06 12.58
CA VAL A 96 9.30 -5.62 13.95
C VAL A 96 8.40 -6.66 14.63
N GLN A 97 8.73 -7.04 15.86
CA GLN A 97 7.88 -7.85 16.72
C GLN A 97 7.48 -7.04 17.94
N VAL A 98 6.18 -6.93 18.20
CA VAL A 98 5.63 -6.33 19.40
C VAL A 98 5.15 -7.42 20.33
N THR A 99 5.49 -7.32 21.60
CA THR A 99 4.97 -8.20 22.66
C THR A 99 4.07 -7.39 23.57
N PHE A 100 2.82 -7.80 23.66
CA PHE A 100 1.79 -7.23 24.51
C PHE A 100 1.65 -8.02 25.80
N GLU A 101 1.42 -7.33 26.91
CA GLU A 101 1.14 -7.86 28.24
C GLU A 101 -0.10 -7.17 28.79
N LEU A 102 -1.12 -7.96 29.14
CA LEU A 102 -2.32 -7.43 29.78
C LEU A 102 -2.07 -7.31 31.28
N GLY A 103 -2.05 -6.09 31.81
CA GLY A 103 -1.92 -5.86 33.24
C GLY A 103 -3.17 -6.22 34.04
N ALA A 104 -3.07 -6.10 35.37
CA ALA A 104 -4.23 -6.17 36.23
C ALA A 104 -5.11 -4.91 36.07
N PRO A 105 -6.46 -5.01 36.25
CA PRO A 105 -7.33 -3.84 36.23
C PRO A 105 -6.91 -2.80 37.29
N VAL A 106 -6.84 -1.53 36.88
CA VAL A 106 -6.54 -0.36 37.71
C VAL A 106 -7.64 0.69 37.61
N GLU A 107 -7.58 1.73 38.43
CA GLU A 107 -8.50 2.87 38.35
C GLU A 107 -8.26 3.68 37.07
N ALA A 108 -9.32 4.12 36.40
CA ALA A 108 -9.24 4.86 35.14
C ALA A 108 -8.41 6.15 35.24
N ALA A 109 -8.57 6.91 36.34
CA ALA A 109 -7.80 8.12 36.62
C ALA A 109 -6.28 7.89 36.68
N SER A 110 -5.82 6.67 37.00
CA SER A 110 -4.37 6.37 37.04
C SER A 110 -3.72 6.31 35.66
N LEU A 111 -4.53 6.25 34.59
CA LEU A 111 -4.11 6.19 33.19
C LEU A 111 -4.70 7.36 32.38
N ASP A 112 -5.15 8.43 33.05
CA ASP A 112 -5.82 9.58 32.41
C ASP A 112 -7.06 9.21 31.55
N ALA A 113 -7.63 8.02 31.76
CA ALA A 113 -8.77 7.48 31.02
C ALA A 113 -10.10 7.96 31.62
N TYR A 114 -10.24 9.26 31.88
CA TYR A 114 -11.35 9.81 32.68
C TYR A 114 -12.76 9.49 32.15
N GLN A 115 -12.93 9.25 30.85
CA GLN A 115 -14.25 8.87 30.29
C GLN A 115 -14.62 7.39 30.53
N ALA A 116 -13.70 6.57 31.02
CA ALA A 116 -13.98 5.20 31.44
C ALA A 116 -14.55 5.11 32.87
N GLU A 117 -14.51 6.19 33.66
CA GLU A 117 -15.05 6.17 35.02
C GLU A 117 -16.57 5.89 35.05
N PRO A 118 -17.07 5.11 36.03
CA PRO A 118 -16.39 4.58 37.22
C PRO A 118 -15.73 3.19 37.02
N SER A 119 -15.58 2.73 35.78
CA SER A 119 -15.08 1.40 35.46
C SER A 119 -13.57 1.27 35.69
N SER A 120 -13.12 0.07 36.03
CA SER A 120 -11.69 -0.26 36.03
C SER A 120 -11.16 -0.42 34.60
N VAL A 121 -9.86 -0.21 34.41
CA VAL A 121 -9.19 -0.27 33.11
C VAL A 121 -8.01 -1.25 33.19
N ILE A 122 -7.89 -2.15 32.20
CA ILE A 122 -6.74 -3.03 32.01
C ILE A 122 -5.66 -2.27 31.21
N PRO A 123 -4.47 -2.03 31.77
CA PRO A 123 -3.37 -1.44 31.01
C PRO A 123 -2.75 -2.51 30.11
N LEU A 124 -2.81 -2.30 28.79
CA LEU A 124 -2.04 -3.03 27.80
C LEU A 124 -0.63 -2.45 27.75
N ARG A 125 0.32 -3.14 28.37
CA ARG A 125 1.74 -2.82 28.28
C ARG A 125 2.29 -3.49 27.05
N TRP A 126 3.27 -2.89 26.40
CA TRP A 126 3.90 -3.53 25.27
C TRP A 126 5.35 -3.09 25.09
N SER A 127 6.11 -4.02 24.53
CA SER A 127 7.53 -3.87 24.24
C SER A 127 7.80 -4.10 22.76
N LEU A 128 8.76 -3.33 22.26
CA LEU A 128 9.19 -3.35 20.87
C LEU A 128 10.48 -4.17 20.73
N HIS A 129 10.46 -5.18 19.87
CA HIS A 129 11.63 -5.97 19.51
C HIS A 129 11.91 -5.78 18.02
N ARG A 130 13.05 -5.17 17.73
CA ARG A 130 13.53 -4.94 16.36
C ARG A 130 15.06 -4.92 16.34
N VAL A 131 15.64 -4.99 15.15
CA VAL A 131 17.09 -4.90 14.97
C VAL A 131 17.59 -3.54 15.51
N PRO A 132 18.70 -3.48 16.27
CA PRO A 132 19.29 -2.22 16.71
C PRO A 132 19.77 -1.39 15.51
N GLU A 133 20.00 -0.08 15.72
CA GLU A 133 20.61 0.75 14.69
C GLU A 133 22.03 0.21 14.36
N GLY A 134 22.25 -0.09 13.09
CA GLY A 134 23.52 -0.59 12.57
C GLY A 134 24.53 0.51 12.29
N ALA A 135 25.75 0.11 11.91
CA ALA A 135 26.71 1.03 11.33
C ALA A 135 26.26 1.46 9.94
N LEU A 136 26.70 2.64 9.47
CA LEU A 136 26.40 3.09 8.11
C LEU A 136 27.12 2.19 7.08
N VAL A 137 26.36 1.42 6.30
CA VAL A 137 26.88 0.44 5.33
C VAL A 137 26.73 0.93 3.88
N ALA A 138 27.79 0.74 3.08
CA ALA A 138 27.78 0.97 1.63
C ALA A 138 26.92 -0.07 0.90
N MET A 139 26.54 0.22 -0.35
CA MET A 139 25.92 -0.80 -1.20
C MET A 139 26.96 -1.84 -1.61
N ASP A 140 26.54 -3.08 -1.82
CA ASP A 140 27.37 -4.09 -2.46
C ASP A 140 27.46 -3.87 -3.98
N ASP A 141 28.40 -4.57 -4.62
CA ASP A 141 28.70 -4.38 -6.04
C ASP A 141 27.49 -4.75 -6.94
N ASP A 142 26.76 -5.82 -6.60
CA ASP A 142 25.57 -6.25 -7.35
C ASP A 142 24.46 -5.18 -7.28
N ALA A 143 24.23 -4.60 -6.10
CA ALA A 143 23.26 -3.52 -5.93
C ALA A 143 23.69 -2.22 -6.62
N ILE A 144 24.99 -1.95 -6.71
CA ILE A 144 25.54 -0.82 -7.48
C ILE A 144 25.28 -1.03 -8.97
N ASP A 145 25.58 -2.21 -9.52
CA ASP A 145 25.35 -2.52 -10.93
C ASP A 145 23.88 -2.36 -11.33
N VAL A 146 22.95 -2.83 -10.48
CA VAL A 146 21.51 -2.63 -10.67
C VAL A 146 21.14 -1.15 -10.64
N ALA A 147 21.67 -0.40 -9.66
CA ALA A 147 21.38 1.02 -9.51
C ALA A 147 21.95 1.87 -10.66
N GLU A 148 23.09 1.49 -11.22
CA GLU A 148 23.67 2.14 -12.40
C GLU A 148 22.81 1.94 -13.65
N ALA A 149 22.34 0.71 -13.89
CA ALA A 149 21.45 0.41 -15.00
C ALA A 149 20.13 1.20 -14.92
N GLU A 150 19.53 1.23 -13.72
CA GLU A 150 18.30 1.98 -13.46
C GLU A 150 18.53 3.50 -13.65
N TYR A 151 19.61 4.03 -13.09
CA TYR A 151 19.94 5.46 -13.20
C TYR A 151 20.21 5.87 -14.64
N ALA A 152 20.92 5.06 -15.41
CA ALA A 152 21.15 5.30 -16.84
C ALA A 152 19.83 5.34 -17.62
N GLY A 153 18.89 4.42 -17.34
CA GLY A 153 17.57 4.40 -17.96
C GLY A 153 16.76 5.66 -17.66
N LEU A 154 16.65 6.04 -16.38
CA LEU A 154 15.90 7.22 -15.95
C LEU A 154 16.53 8.53 -16.47
N SER A 155 17.84 8.67 -16.34
CA SER A 155 18.55 9.89 -16.75
C SER A 155 18.56 10.11 -18.27
N ALA A 156 18.53 9.06 -19.08
CA ALA A 156 18.43 9.17 -20.54
C ALA A 156 17.06 9.73 -21.00
N GLY A 157 16.00 9.46 -20.25
CA GLY A 157 14.65 10.01 -20.50
C GLY A 157 14.50 11.48 -20.15
N PHE A 158 15.39 12.02 -19.30
CA PHE A 158 15.34 13.42 -18.86
C PHE A 158 15.85 14.39 -19.91
N ARG A 159 14.97 15.22 -20.46
CA ARG A 159 15.41 16.48 -21.09
C ARG A 159 15.74 17.46 -19.96
N ARG A 160 17.00 17.90 -19.86
CA ARG A 160 17.48 18.85 -18.84
C ARG A 160 16.71 20.20 -18.79
N SER A 161 15.83 20.46 -19.75
CA SER A 161 14.92 21.61 -19.80
C SER A 161 13.62 21.41 -19.02
N ASP A 162 13.30 20.18 -18.60
CA ASP A 162 12.01 19.82 -18.07
C ASP A 162 12.09 19.84 -16.54
N GLY A 163 11.55 20.89 -15.93
CA GLY A 163 10.95 20.87 -14.59
C GLY A 163 11.71 20.28 -13.41
N ALA A 164 13.04 20.11 -13.46
CA ALA A 164 13.79 19.63 -12.30
C ALA A 164 13.49 20.56 -11.11
N PRO A 165 13.14 20.03 -9.91
CA PRO A 165 12.63 20.85 -8.79
C PRO A 165 13.62 21.89 -8.24
N GLY A 166 14.81 22.01 -8.85
CA GLY A 166 15.88 22.91 -8.45
C GLY A 166 16.55 22.47 -7.15
N GLY A 167 17.71 23.08 -6.85
CA GLY A 167 18.40 22.87 -5.58
C GLY A 167 18.88 21.43 -5.36
N ILE A 168 18.49 20.85 -4.21
CA ILE A 168 18.96 19.54 -3.72
C ILE A 168 18.47 18.34 -4.55
N TRP A 169 17.48 18.55 -5.43
CA TRP A 169 16.88 17.50 -6.26
C TRP A 169 17.44 17.44 -7.69
N ALA A 170 18.46 18.24 -7.98
CA ALA A 170 19.07 18.24 -9.30
C ALA A 170 19.69 16.87 -9.60
N LEU A 171 19.35 16.32 -10.77
CA LEU A 171 19.94 15.10 -11.29
C LEU A 171 21.48 15.25 -11.43
N PRO A 172 22.28 14.43 -10.74
CA PRO A 172 23.73 14.55 -10.82
C PRO A 172 24.26 14.14 -12.20
N SER A 173 25.26 14.85 -12.73
CA SER A 173 25.86 14.48 -14.02
C SER A 173 26.68 13.19 -13.96
N VAL A 174 27.12 12.79 -12.77
CA VAL A 174 27.86 11.56 -12.47
C VAL A 174 27.23 10.96 -11.22
N SER A 175 26.79 9.70 -11.29
CA SER A 175 26.27 8.98 -10.13
C SER A 175 27.39 8.73 -9.11
N SER A 176 27.06 8.90 -7.84
CA SER A 176 27.93 8.55 -6.71
C SER A 176 27.12 7.74 -5.72
N TRP A 177 27.61 6.55 -5.40
CA TRP A 177 26.99 5.58 -4.49
C TRP A 177 27.59 5.60 -3.08
N ASP A 178 28.20 6.73 -2.70
CA ASP A 178 28.82 6.90 -1.37
C ASP A 178 27.74 6.88 -0.27
N PRO A 179 27.89 6.06 0.79
CA PRO A 179 26.91 5.98 1.85
C PRO A 179 26.68 7.30 2.63
N HIS A 180 27.62 8.26 2.57
CA HIS A 180 27.53 9.57 3.22
C HIS A 180 26.78 10.64 2.40
N GLN A 181 26.28 10.28 1.22
CA GLN A 181 25.39 11.15 0.45
C GLN A 181 24.16 11.59 1.27
N ARG A 182 23.53 12.70 0.87
CA ARG A 182 22.47 13.38 1.64
C ARG A 182 21.35 12.44 2.12
N TRP A 183 20.90 11.55 1.23
CA TRP A 183 19.83 10.57 1.47
C TRP A 183 20.35 9.13 1.44
N GLY A 184 21.66 8.95 1.67
CA GLY A 184 22.32 7.64 1.58
C GLY A 184 22.78 7.29 0.16
N PRO A 185 23.33 6.09 -0.05
CA PRO A 185 24.07 5.76 -1.27
C PRO A 185 23.20 5.81 -2.54
N ARG A 186 21.88 5.56 -2.45
CA ARG A 186 20.94 5.65 -3.57
C ARG A 186 20.45 7.08 -3.89
N THR A 187 21.11 8.12 -3.35
CA THR A 187 20.77 9.54 -3.61
C THR A 187 20.59 9.88 -5.11
N PRO A 188 21.43 9.40 -6.05
CA PRO A 188 21.22 9.66 -7.48
C PRO A 188 19.86 9.17 -8.00
N LEU A 189 19.44 7.96 -7.59
CA LEU A 189 18.14 7.39 -7.98
C LEU A 189 16.99 8.14 -7.33
N VAL A 190 17.10 8.50 -6.06
CA VAL A 190 16.09 9.33 -5.38
C VAL A 190 15.85 10.64 -6.14
N ALA A 191 16.93 11.32 -6.57
CA ALA A 191 16.82 12.54 -7.38
C ALA A 191 16.18 12.28 -8.75
N ALA A 192 16.51 11.15 -9.40
CA ALA A 192 15.92 10.78 -10.68
C ALA A 192 14.42 10.52 -10.60
N HIS A 193 14.01 9.73 -9.61
CA HIS A 193 12.59 9.44 -9.34
C HIS A 193 11.80 10.69 -8.94
N ALA A 194 12.39 11.57 -8.10
CA ALA A 194 11.77 12.86 -7.79
C ALA A 194 11.58 13.71 -9.05
N GLY A 195 12.57 13.70 -9.94
CA GLY A 195 12.45 14.31 -11.27
C GLY A 195 11.25 13.75 -12.03
N VAL A 196 11.11 12.41 -12.13
CA VAL A 196 10.02 11.76 -12.88
C VAL A 196 8.67 12.25 -12.38
N ILE A 197 8.47 12.27 -11.06
CA ILE A 197 7.23 12.74 -10.43
C ILE A 197 6.94 14.22 -10.75
N CYS A 198 7.98 15.07 -10.80
CA CYS A 198 7.82 16.46 -11.19
C CYS A 198 7.51 16.65 -12.69
N ALA A 199 7.84 15.67 -13.52
CA ALA A 199 7.59 15.68 -14.96
C ALA A 199 6.22 15.09 -15.37
N PHE A 200 5.41 14.63 -14.41
CA PHE A 200 4.09 14.06 -14.67
C PHE A 200 3.21 14.97 -15.53
N SER A 201 2.58 14.37 -16.55
CA SER A 201 1.54 15.02 -17.35
C SER A 201 0.24 15.18 -16.54
N PRO A 202 -0.74 15.95 -17.03
CA PRO A 202 -2.07 15.97 -16.44
C PRO A 202 -2.71 14.57 -16.32
N GLU A 203 -2.51 13.72 -17.32
CA GLU A 203 -3.01 12.34 -17.33
C GLU A 203 -2.31 11.48 -16.25
N ASP A 204 -0.98 11.58 -16.13
CA ASP A 204 -0.24 10.86 -15.08
C ASP A 204 -0.70 11.27 -13.68
N MET A 205 -0.96 12.57 -13.49
CA MET A 205 -1.45 13.10 -12.22
C MET A 205 -2.87 12.60 -11.90
N ILE A 206 -3.77 12.57 -12.88
CA ILE A 206 -5.09 11.96 -12.73
C ILE A 206 -4.94 10.48 -12.38
N GLY A 207 -4.03 9.76 -13.04
CA GLY A 207 -3.70 8.36 -12.75
C GLY A 207 -3.24 8.17 -11.30
N LEU A 208 -2.30 8.99 -10.82
CA LEU A 208 -1.81 8.95 -9.44
C LEU A 208 -2.93 9.20 -8.43
N VAL A 209 -3.78 10.20 -8.69
CA VAL A 209 -4.92 10.52 -7.82
C VAL A 209 -5.93 9.38 -7.79
N ASN A 210 -6.26 8.81 -8.95
CA ASN A 210 -7.15 7.66 -9.07
C ASN A 210 -6.62 6.43 -8.30
N ILE A 211 -5.30 6.22 -8.28
CA ILE A 211 -4.62 5.18 -7.49
C ILE A 211 -4.63 5.50 -5.99
N ALA A 212 -4.53 6.77 -5.63
CA ALA A 212 -4.44 7.19 -4.24
C ALA A 212 -5.71 6.89 -3.43
N PHE A 213 -6.90 6.99 -4.02
CA PHE A 213 -8.17 6.71 -3.34
C PHE A 213 -8.30 5.30 -2.79
N PRO A 214 -8.17 4.22 -3.61
CA PRO A 214 -8.28 2.87 -3.10
C PRO A 214 -7.16 2.54 -2.11
N LEU A 215 -5.96 3.11 -2.27
CA LEU A 215 -4.86 2.94 -1.30
C LEU A 215 -5.14 3.63 0.04
N GLU A 216 -5.73 4.83 0.02
CA GLU A 216 -6.13 5.53 1.24
C GLU A 216 -7.30 4.82 1.93
N ALA A 217 -8.29 4.35 1.15
CA ALA A 217 -9.41 3.57 1.65
C ALA A 217 -8.94 2.25 2.30
N ALA A 218 -7.95 1.58 1.69
CA ALA A 218 -7.29 0.39 2.23
C ALA A 218 -6.26 0.72 3.34
N ARG A 219 -6.00 2.00 3.63
CA ARG A 219 -4.96 2.49 4.57
C ARG A 219 -3.56 1.93 4.29
N ALA A 220 -3.27 1.63 3.03
CA ALA A 220 -2.04 0.98 2.61
C ALA A 220 -0.95 1.98 2.19
N ALA A 221 -1.31 3.22 1.83
CA ALA A 221 -0.38 4.19 1.25
C ALA A 221 0.84 4.51 2.13
N GLY A 222 0.70 4.48 3.46
CA GLY A 222 1.78 4.79 4.41
C GLY A 222 2.64 3.59 4.81
N HIS A 223 2.17 2.36 4.57
CA HIS A 223 2.87 1.14 4.99
C HIS A 223 4.32 1.04 4.46
N PRO A 224 4.61 1.38 3.18
CA PRO A 224 5.97 1.32 2.66
C PRO A 224 6.96 2.23 3.40
N GLN A 225 6.51 3.35 3.99
CA GLN A 225 7.38 4.23 4.78
C GLN A 225 7.90 3.51 6.02
N LEU A 226 7.05 2.73 6.68
CA LEU A 226 7.42 1.96 7.87
C LEU A 226 8.39 0.85 7.51
N VAL A 227 8.13 0.13 6.42
CA VAL A 227 9.01 -0.92 5.86
C VAL A 227 10.38 -0.33 5.51
N ALA A 228 10.44 0.80 4.80
CA ALA A 228 11.70 1.45 4.42
C ALA A 228 12.49 1.91 5.65
N ARG A 229 11.83 2.47 6.67
CA ARG A 229 12.46 2.88 7.94
C ARG A 229 13.03 1.68 8.70
N ALA A 230 12.28 0.58 8.78
CA ALA A 230 12.75 -0.64 9.43
C ALA A 230 13.97 -1.24 8.70
N ALA A 231 13.96 -1.26 7.36
CA ALA A 231 15.09 -1.71 6.57
C ALA A 231 16.34 -0.84 6.76
N ALA A 232 16.17 0.49 6.73
CA ALA A 232 17.26 1.47 6.90
C ALA A 232 18.02 1.34 8.23
N ARG A 233 17.31 0.95 9.30
CA ARG A 233 17.85 0.84 10.66
C ARG A 233 19.03 -0.12 10.72
N SER A 234 18.90 -1.29 10.11
CA SER A 234 19.93 -2.34 10.16
C SER A 234 21.26 -1.93 9.48
N VAL A 235 21.19 -0.98 8.54
CA VAL A 235 22.33 -0.50 7.74
C VAL A 235 22.75 0.94 8.08
N GLY A 236 22.27 1.48 9.21
CA GLY A 236 22.67 2.79 9.72
C GLY A 236 22.21 3.97 8.86
N ARG A 237 21.11 3.81 8.10
CA ARG A 237 20.58 4.82 7.15
C ARG A 237 19.37 5.59 7.68
N SER A 238 18.93 5.37 8.92
CA SER A 238 17.72 5.99 9.49
C SER A 238 17.75 7.53 9.39
N ALA A 239 18.86 8.17 9.76
CA ALA A 239 19.01 9.62 9.69
C ALA A 239 18.97 10.18 8.26
N ALA A 240 19.38 9.39 7.27
CA ALA A 240 19.29 9.77 5.87
C ALA A 240 17.84 9.72 5.37
N LEU A 241 17.07 8.71 5.81
CA LEU A 241 15.64 8.60 5.50
C LEU A 241 14.79 9.66 6.20
N ASP A 242 15.11 10.00 7.44
CA ASP A 242 14.43 11.12 8.13
C ASP A 242 14.63 12.44 7.40
N ARG A 243 15.87 12.70 6.95
CA ARG A 243 16.14 13.87 6.11
C ARG A 243 15.40 13.80 4.78
N LEU A 244 15.35 12.64 4.13
CA LEU A 244 14.62 12.48 2.88
C LEU A 244 13.11 12.71 3.06
N ALA A 245 12.51 12.20 4.13
CA ALA A 245 11.10 12.43 4.44
C ALA A 245 10.81 13.93 4.63
N GLN A 246 11.67 14.64 5.37
CA GLN A 246 11.55 16.08 5.58
C GLN A 246 11.72 16.87 4.28
N ASP A 247 12.75 16.57 3.50
CA ASP A 247 13.01 17.22 2.22
C ASP A 247 11.86 16.95 1.23
N THR A 248 11.35 15.72 1.19
CA THR A 248 10.24 15.32 0.32
C THR A 248 8.95 16.02 0.72
N SER A 249 8.71 16.22 2.02
CA SER A 249 7.59 17.04 2.48
C SER A 249 7.68 18.45 1.88
N THR A 250 8.85 19.09 1.99
CA THR A 250 9.07 20.43 1.39
C THR A 250 8.96 20.41 -0.12
N LEU A 251 9.41 19.34 -0.78
CA LEU A 251 9.25 19.12 -2.20
C LEU A 251 7.75 19.11 -2.56
N VAL A 252 6.92 18.28 -1.92
CA VAL A 252 5.48 18.18 -2.21
C VAL A 252 4.73 19.49 -1.90
N ASP A 253 5.06 20.13 -0.78
CA ASP A 253 4.47 21.41 -0.38
C ASP A 253 4.82 22.52 -1.41
N GLY A 254 6.05 22.51 -1.94
CA GLY A 254 6.51 23.38 -3.02
C GLY A 254 6.03 22.96 -4.41
N ILE A 255 5.70 21.69 -4.61
CA ILE A 255 5.24 21.09 -5.86
C ILE A 255 3.84 21.54 -6.26
N GLY A 256 3.01 21.96 -5.30
CA GLY A 256 1.80 22.72 -5.62
C GLY A 256 2.05 23.95 -6.51
N LEU A 257 3.31 24.40 -6.60
CA LEU A 257 3.77 25.47 -7.49
C LEU A 257 4.60 24.97 -8.70
N THR A 258 5.08 23.70 -8.72
CA THR A 258 6.00 23.17 -9.76
C THR A 258 5.50 21.96 -10.56
N TRP A 259 4.45 21.23 -10.14
CA TRP A 259 3.69 20.44 -11.11
C TRP A 259 3.23 21.39 -12.21
N SER A 260 3.30 20.97 -13.47
CA SER A 260 2.94 21.84 -14.59
C SER A 260 1.62 22.55 -14.25
N ARG A 261 1.52 23.86 -14.53
CA ARG A 261 0.35 24.69 -14.15
C ARG A 261 -1.01 24.07 -14.55
N ALA A 262 -1.01 23.05 -15.41
CA ALA A 262 -2.17 22.29 -15.87
C ALA A 262 -2.45 20.98 -15.11
N ALA A 263 -1.44 20.26 -14.60
CA ALA A 263 -1.63 18.89 -14.08
C ALA A 263 -2.42 18.83 -12.77
N TRP A 264 -2.08 19.68 -11.79
CA TRP A 264 -2.79 19.73 -10.52
C TRP A 264 -4.25 20.21 -10.69
N PRO A 265 -4.54 21.28 -11.44
CA PRO A 265 -5.93 21.65 -11.76
C PRO A 265 -6.69 20.53 -12.47
N ALA A 266 -6.09 19.81 -13.41
CA ALA A 266 -6.77 18.72 -14.13
C ALA A 266 -7.19 17.57 -13.20
N ALA A 267 -6.35 17.19 -12.25
CA ALA A 267 -6.69 16.16 -11.27
C ALA A 267 -7.83 16.60 -10.33
N ARG A 268 -7.84 17.88 -9.95
CA ARG A 268 -8.94 18.46 -9.16
C ARG A 268 -10.24 18.53 -9.96
N ASP A 269 -10.17 19.04 -11.18
CA ASP A 269 -11.35 19.17 -12.04
C ASP A 269 -11.92 17.78 -12.41
N TRP A 270 -11.07 16.75 -12.52
CA TRP A 270 -11.50 15.35 -12.67
C TRP A 270 -12.30 14.88 -11.44
N LEU A 271 -11.85 15.19 -10.22
CA LEU A 271 -12.57 14.85 -8.99
C LEU A 271 -13.90 15.60 -8.85
N ASP A 272 -13.92 16.87 -9.21
CA ASP A 272 -15.11 17.71 -9.10
C ASP A 272 -16.14 17.44 -10.22
N SER A 273 -15.79 16.63 -11.23
CA SER A 273 -16.67 16.29 -12.36
C SER A 273 -17.81 15.32 -12.01
N ASP A 274 -17.79 14.75 -10.80
CA ASP A 274 -18.74 13.71 -10.34
C ASP A 274 -20.07 14.23 -9.76
N ASN A 275 -20.42 15.51 -10.00
CA ASN A 275 -21.65 16.15 -9.49
C ASN A 275 -21.86 16.03 -7.97
N SER A 276 -20.80 15.95 -7.17
CA SER A 276 -20.93 16.10 -5.72
C SER A 276 -21.17 17.58 -5.40
N ASP A 277 -22.21 17.86 -4.60
CA ASP A 277 -22.52 19.24 -4.16
C ASP A 277 -21.39 19.84 -3.30
N ASP A 278 -20.48 19.00 -2.77
CA ASP A 278 -19.29 19.40 -2.03
C ASP A 278 -18.01 19.07 -2.82
N PRO A 279 -17.13 20.06 -3.08
CA PRO A 279 -15.83 19.82 -3.72
C PRO A 279 -14.90 19.04 -2.78
N PHE A 280 -14.05 18.18 -3.35
CA PHE A 280 -13.10 17.42 -2.54
C PHE A 280 -12.07 18.36 -1.88
N PRO A 281 -11.83 18.29 -0.55
CA PRO A 281 -10.92 19.21 0.11
C PRO A 281 -9.49 19.09 -0.46
N GLU A 282 -8.95 20.20 -0.98
CA GLU A 282 -7.60 20.23 -1.59
C GLU A 282 -6.51 19.73 -0.62
N GLU A 283 -6.66 20.02 0.67
CA GLU A 283 -5.74 19.57 1.72
C GLU A 283 -5.68 18.02 1.82
N ASN A 284 -6.82 17.35 1.67
CA ASN A 284 -6.87 15.89 1.69
C ASN A 284 -6.15 15.30 0.48
N LEU A 285 -6.32 15.91 -0.69
CA LEU A 285 -5.66 15.47 -1.92
C LEU A 285 -4.13 15.64 -1.80
N ARG A 286 -3.69 16.79 -1.28
CA ARG A 286 -2.27 17.06 -1.00
C ARG A 286 -1.70 16.03 -0.04
N ARG A 287 -2.39 15.73 1.05
CA ARG A 287 -1.98 14.73 2.04
C ARG A 287 -1.84 13.33 1.43
N MET A 288 -2.79 12.91 0.59
CA MET A 288 -2.75 11.60 -0.07
C MET A 288 -1.55 11.48 -1.00
N VAL A 289 -1.36 12.47 -1.89
CA VAL A 289 -0.22 12.45 -2.81
C VAL A 289 1.10 12.56 -2.07
N LYS A 290 1.17 13.39 -1.03
CA LYS A 290 2.35 13.52 -0.16
C LYS A 290 2.74 12.18 0.46
N THR A 291 1.77 11.42 0.98
CA THR A 291 2.01 10.08 1.52
C THR A 291 2.61 9.16 0.47
N ILE A 292 2.05 9.12 -0.74
CA ILE A 292 2.53 8.25 -1.82
C ILE A 292 3.94 8.63 -2.28
N VAL A 293 4.21 9.92 -2.49
CA VAL A 293 5.53 10.40 -2.94
C VAL A 293 6.61 10.15 -1.88
N ILE A 294 6.29 10.35 -0.60
CA ILE A 294 7.21 10.00 0.50
C ILE A 294 7.45 8.49 0.53
N SER A 295 6.40 7.68 0.46
CA SER A 295 6.50 6.21 0.39
C SER A 295 7.41 5.76 -0.75
N HIS A 296 7.21 6.31 -1.95
CA HIS A 296 8.01 6.02 -3.14
C HIS A 296 9.49 6.36 -2.92
N LEU A 297 9.80 7.60 -2.55
CA LEU A 297 11.19 8.05 -2.46
C LEU A 297 11.94 7.39 -1.29
N LEU A 298 11.29 7.14 -0.16
CA LEU A 298 11.90 6.39 0.95
C LEU A 298 12.20 4.94 0.53
N THR A 299 11.30 4.30 -0.20
CA THR A 299 11.50 2.94 -0.73
C THR A 299 12.69 2.92 -1.69
N VAL A 300 12.76 3.85 -2.65
CA VAL A 300 13.88 3.97 -3.59
C VAL A 300 15.22 4.16 -2.86
N ALA A 301 15.25 4.90 -1.75
CA ALA A 301 16.46 5.16 -0.98
C ALA A 301 17.07 3.91 -0.32
N VAL A 302 16.27 2.86 -0.11
CA VAL A 302 16.68 1.62 0.55
C VAL A 302 16.32 0.36 -0.22
N ALA A 303 15.99 0.48 -1.51
CA ALA A 303 15.57 -0.67 -2.33
C ALA A 303 16.61 -1.80 -2.35
N ASP A 304 17.91 -1.51 -2.15
CA ASP A 304 18.97 -2.50 -1.99
C ASP A 304 18.85 -3.38 -0.73
N GLN A 305 17.98 -3.00 0.21
CA GLN A 305 17.72 -3.70 1.47
C GLN A 305 16.31 -4.30 1.52
N LEU A 306 15.54 -4.21 0.43
CA LEU A 306 14.16 -4.68 0.35
C LEU A 306 14.08 -5.95 -0.50
N THR A 307 13.13 -6.81 -0.15
CA THR A 307 12.65 -7.83 -1.09
C THR A 307 11.92 -7.18 -2.25
N THR A 308 11.79 -7.88 -3.38
CA THR A 308 11.05 -7.37 -4.54
C THR A 308 9.63 -6.94 -4.16
N ASP A 309 8.87 -7.76 -3.43
CA ASP A 309 7.50 -7.40 -3.04
C ASP A 309 7.42 -6.11 -2.20
N GLN A 310 8.36 -5.92 -1.28
CA GLN A 310 8.44 -4.70 -0.47
C GLN A 310 8.78 -3.47 -1.32
N GLU A 311 9.69 -3.61 -2.29
CA GLU A 311 10.04 -2.55 -3.23
C GLU A 311 8.84 -2.18 -4.13
N LEU A 312 8.15 -3.18 -4.70
CA LEU A 312 6.99 -2.96 -5.56
C LEU A 312 5.83 -2.33 -4.78
N THR A 313 5.62 -2.71 -3.51
CA THR A 313 4.62 -2.08 -2.65
C THR A 313 4.85 -0.57 -2.52
N GLY A 314 6.11 -0.15 -2.36
CA GLY A 314 6.46 1.26 -2.20
C GLY A 314 6.52 2.06 -3.50
N THR A 315 6.94 1.42 -4.60
CA THR A 315 7.15 2.09 -5.90
C THR A 315 5.98 2.00 -6.87
N GLY A 316 5.10 1.00 -6.67
CA GLY A 316 3.96 0.71 -7.53
C GLY A 316 3.04 1.90 -7.78
N PRO A 317 2.60 2.67 -6.76
CA PRO A 317 1.64 3.74 -7.00
C PRO A 317 2.12 4.79 -8.02
N VAL A 318 3.41 5.15 -7.97
CA VAL A 318 4.03 6.10 -8.91
C VAL A 318 4.28 5.45 -10.26
N ALA A 319 4.72 4.18 -10.29
CA ALA A 319 4.94 3.45 -11.53
C ALA A 319 3.64 3.27 -12.34
N PHE A 320 2.54 2.93 -11.68
CA PHE A 320 1.23 2.75 -12.32
C PHE A 320 0.60 4.06 -12.77
N ALA A 321 0.88 5.18 -12.10
CA ALA A 321 0.36 6.49 -12.50
C ALA A 321 0.75 6.85 -13.94
N ALA A 322 1.96 6.47 -14.35
CA ALA A 322 2.50 6.72 -15.70
C ALA A 322 2.30 5.53 -16.66
N THR A 323 1.55 4.50 -16.27
CA THR A 323 1.36 3.28 -17.06
C THR A 323 -0.04 3.25 -17.68
N ILE A 324 -0.13 2.74 -18.91
CA ILE A 324 -1.41 2.54 -19.58
C ILE A 324 -2.22 1.49 -18.82
N ASP A 325 -3.50 1.77 -18.58
CA ASP A 325 -4.42 0.89 -17.85
C ASP A 325 -4.35 -0.58 -18.33
N GLY A 326 -4.16 -1.48 -17.36
CA GLY A 326 -4.06 -2.92 -17.57
C GLY A 326 -2.68 -3.48 -17.93
N LEU A 327 -1.71 -2.63 -18.33
CA LEU A 327 -0.33 -3.08 -18.57
C LEU A 327 0.51 -3.02 -17.28
N PRO A 328 1.44 -3.97 -17.10
CA PRO A 328 2.45 -3.87 -16.05
C PRO A 328 3.43 -2.72 -16.34
N PRO A 329 3.88 -1.96 -15.33
CA PRO A 329 4.88 -0.91 -15.52
C PRO A 329 6.19 -1.43 -16.11
N ASP A 330 6.66 -2.58 -15.61
CA ASP A 330 7.81 -3.31 -16.13
C ASP A 330 7.68 -4.81 -15.79
N GLY A 331 8.71 -5.59 -16.17
CA GLY A 331 8.71 -7.04 -15.99
C GLY A 331 8.66 -7.52 -14.54
N ARG A 332 8.91 -6.66 -13.54
CA ARG A 332 8.81 -7.02 -12.12
C ARG A 332 7.37 -7.18 -11.66
N TRP A 333 6.40 -6.58 -12.36
CA TRP A 333 4.98 -6.76 -12.06
C TRP A 333 4.36 -7.98 -12.75
N HIS A 334 5.13 -8.72 -13.56
CA HIS A 334 4.61 -9.91 -14.21
C HIS A 334 4.27 -11.01 -13.21
N ALA A 335 3.07 -11.56 -13.35
CA ALA A 335 2.66 -12.77 -12.64
C ALA A 335 3.62 -13.93 -12.96
N ALA A 336 3.72 -14.86 -12.02
CA ALA A 336 4.53 -16.07 -12.19
C ALA A 336 4.10 -16.84 -13.47
N PRO A 337 5.02 -17.50 -14.20
CA PRO A 337 4.71 -18.16 -15.46
C PRO A 337 3.54 -19.15 -15.38
N HIS A 338 3.42 -19.90 -14.28
CA HIS A 338 2.34 -20.86 -14.10
C HIS A 338 0.96 -20.18 -13.93
N ILE A 339 0.89 -18.95 -13.41
CA ILE A 339 -0.33 -18.15 -13.35
C ILE A 339 -0.70 -17.68 -14.77
N VAL A 340 0.30 -17.23 -15.53
CA VAL A 340 0.13 -16.83 -16.93
C VAL A 340 -0.42 -18.01 -17.75
N ASP A 341 0.11 -19.23 -17.56
CA ASP A 341 -0.36 -20.44 -18.23
C ASP A 341 -1.84 -20.74 -17.91
N VAL A 342 -2.28 -20.56 -16.66
CA VAL A 342 -3.69 -20.72 -16.27
C VAL A 342 -4.57 -19.71 -16.99
N VAL A 343 -4.18 -18.43 -17.00
CA VAL A 343 -4.93 -17.36 -17.68
C VAL A 343 -5.00 -17.61 -19.19
N VAL A 344 -3.90 -18.04 -19.81
CA VAL A 344 -3.87 -18.43 -21.23
C VAL A 344 -4.80 -19.62 -21.49
N GLY A 345 -4.86 -20.59 -20.59
CA GLY A 345 -5.78 -21.72 -20.68
C GLY A 345 -7.27 -21.32 -20.66
N LEU A 346 -7.62 -20.21 -19.98
CA LEU A 346 -8.98 -19.65 -19.96
C LEU A 346 -9.37 -18.96 -21.28
N LEU A 347 -8.40 -18.72 -22.18
CA LEU A 347 -8.64 -18.14 -23.51
C LEU A 347 -9.01 -19.20 -24.57
N VAL A 348 -9.34 -20.43 -24.16
CA VAL A 348 -9.85 -21.47 -25.07
C VAL A 348 -11.07 -21.02 -25.87
N ASP A 349 -11.87 -20.11 -25.29
CA ASP A 349 -12.93 -19.38 -25.96
C ASP A 349 -12.61 -17.87 -25.89
N ALA A 350 -11.89 -17.38 -26.91
CA ALA A 350 -11.50 -15.97 -27.00
C ALA A 350 -12.72 -15.03 -27.08
N ASP A 351 -13.83 -15.46 -27.68
CA ASP A 351 -15.03 -14.63 -27.78
C ASP A 351 -15.66 -14.42 -26.39
N ALA A 352 -15.77 -15.48 -25.60
CA ALA A 352 -16.25 -15.41 -24.22
C ALA A 352 -15.34 -14.55 -23.33
N ALA A 353 -14.02 -14.66 -23.49
CA ALA A 353 -13.05 -13.85 -22.74
C ALA A 353 -13.16 -12.35 -23.07
N VAL A 354 -13.32 -12.01 -24.36
CA VAL A 354 -13.49 -10.62 -24.79
C VAL A 354 -14.85 -10.06 -24.35
N ALA A 355 -15.91 -10.87 -24.39
CA ALA A 355 -17.22 -10.49 -23.87
C ALA A 355 -17.17 -10.19 -22.36
N ALA A 356 -16.45 -11.03 -21.59
CA ALA A 356 -16.21 -10.81 -20.17
C ALA A 356 -15.39 -9.53 -19.91
N ALA A 357 -14.32 -9.29 -20.68
CA ALA A 357 -13.53 -8.07 -20.58
C ALA A 357 -14.38 -6.80 -20.84
N ARG A 358 -15.25 -6.86 -21.85
CA ARG A 358 -16.21 -5.79 -22.14
C ARG A 358 -17.19 -5.59 -20.98
N ALA A 359 -17.75 -6.66 -20.44
CA ALA A 359 -18.65 -6.59 -19.29
C ALA A 359 -17.92 -6.01 -18.06
N TRP A 360 -16.70 -6.46 -17.77
CA TRP A 360 -15.87 -5.94 -16.70
C TRP A 360 -15.58 -4.46 -16.85
N ARG A 361 -15.54 -3.90 -18.06
CA ARG A 361 -15.36 -2.45 -18.26
C ARG A 361 -16.66 -1.65 -18.13
N LEU A 362 -17.80 -2.22 -18.53
CA LEU A 362 -19.07 -1.49 -18.68
C LEU A 362 -20.04 -1.65 -17.51
N VAL A 363 -19.92 -2.72 -16.72
CA VAL A 363 -20.79 -2.91 -15.56
C VAL A 363 -20.41 -1.87 -14.50
N ASP A 364 -21.39 -1.07 -14.13
CA ASP A 364 -21.23 0.03 -13.19
C ASP A 364 -22.20 -0.17 -12.01
N ASN A 365 -21.74 -0.92 -11.01
CA ASN A 365 -22.45 -1.14 -9.76
C ASN A 365 -21.44 -1.18 -8.60
N GLU A 366 -21.93 -0.95 -7.39
CA GLU A 366 -21.10 -0.82 -6.18
C GLU A 366 -20.21 -2.06 -5.94
N LEU A 367 -20.72 -3.27 -6.20
CA LEU A 367 -19.96 -4.51 -6.00
C LEU A 367 -18.77 -4.62 -6.98
N VAL A 368 -18.99 -4.31 -8.26
CA VAL A 368 -17.94 -4.31 -9.28
C VAL A 368 -16.94 -3.19 -9.04
N MET A 369 -17.40 -2.01 -8.62
CA MET A 369 -16.51 -0.91 -8.28
C MET A 369 -15.64 -1.23 -7.06
N GLY A 370 -16.21 -1.83 -6.02
CA GLY A 370 -15.46 -2.32 -4.86
C GLY A 370 -14.44 -3.39 -5.25
N ALA A 371 -14.83 -4.37 -6.06
CA ALA A 371 -13.93 -5.42 -6.54
C ALA A 371 -12.78 -4.84 -7.39
N ARG A 372 -13.04 -3.87 -8.27
CA ARG A 372 -12.00 -3.15 -9.03
C ARG A 372 -11.01 -2.45 -8.12
N GLY A 373 -11.48 -1.78 -7.06
CA GLY A 373 -10.62 -1.13 -6.07
C GLY A 373 -9.69 -2.11 -5.37
N ASP A 374 -10.24 -3.20 -4.83
CA ASP A 374 -9.46 -4.25 -4.15
C ASP A 374 -8.38 -4.84 -5.08
N LEU A 375 -8.75 -5.15 -6.32
CA LEU A 375 -7.85 -5.75 -7.31
C LEU A 375 -6.81 -4.77 -7.81
N GLN A 376 -7.15 -3.49 -7.93
CA GLN A 376 -6.18 -2.45 -8.27
C GLN A 376 -5.11 -2.34 -7.17
N VAL A 377 -5.50 -2.32 -5.89
CA VAL A 377 -4.54 -2.31 -4.77
C VAL A 377 -3.63 -3.54 -4.78
N ALA A 378 -4.20 -4.72 -5.03
CA ALA A 378 -3.42 -5.96 -5.13
C ALA A 378 -2.43 -5.93 -6.31
N ALA A 379 -2.86 -5.45 -7.48
CA ALA A 379 -2.02 -5.33 -8.66
C ALA A 379 -0.86 -4.34 -8.47
N ILE A 380 -1.10 -3.22 -7.79
CA ILE A 380 -0.07 -2.21 -7.53
C ILE A 380 1.06 -2.75 -6.66
N HIS A 381 0.74 -3.57 -5.65
CA HIS A 381 1.69 -3.97 -4.62
C HIS A 381 2.44 -5.28 -4.88
N GLY A 382 2.32 -5.91 -6.05
CA GLY A 382 3.03 -7.17 -6.27
C GLY A 382 3.08 -7.70 -7.70
N PRO A 383 3.91 -8.74 -7.91
CA PRO A 383 4.12 -9.38 -9.22
C PRO A 383 2.92 -10.24 -9.61
N SER A 384 1.86 -9.59 -10.10
CA SER A 384 0.56 -10.25 -10.28
C SER A 384 -0.14 -9.94 -11.60
N MET A 385 0.45 -9.10 -12.45
CA MET A 385 -0.18 -8.66 -13.69
C MET A 385 0.14 -9.59 -14.86
N PHE A 386 -0.78 -9.67 -15.80
CA PHE A 386 -0.57 -10.42 -17.03
C PHE A 386 0.43 -9.67 -17.93
N PRO A 387 1.42 -10.33 -18.54
CA PRO A 387 2.34 -9.66 -19.47
C PRO A 387 1.60 -9.11 -20.70
N ASP A 388 2.25 -8.26 -21.49
CA ASP A 388 1.68 -7.76 -22.75
C ASP A 388 1.21 -8.92 -23.65
N LEU A 389 0.00 -8.78 -24.24
CA LEU A 389 -0.61 -9.82 -25.09
C LEU A 389 0.34 -10.32 -26.19
N SER A 390 1.14 -9.44 -26.79
CA SER A 390 2.07 -9.81 -27.87
C SER A 390 3.27 -10.63 -27.40
N VAL A 391 3.56 -10.58 -26.10
CA VAL A 391 4.63 -11.34 -25.45
C VAL A 391 4.08 -12.66 -24.90
N ALA A 392 2.91 -12.62 -24.25
CA ALA A 392 2.34 -13.79 -23.56
C ALA A 392 1.61 -14.77 -24.50
N LEU A 393 1.00 -14.29 -25.58
CA LEU A 393 0.15 -15.13 -26.43
C LEU A 393 0.88 -15.65 -27.66
N SER A 394 0.59 -16.90 -28.02
CA SER A 394 1.00 -17.44 -29.34
C SER A 394 0.33 -16.67 -30.47
N ALA A 395 0.97 -16.61 -31.65
CA ALA A 395 0.43 -15.87 -32.80
C ALA A 395 -1.00 -16.27 -33.21
N PRO A 396 -1.40 -17.56 -33.22
CA PRO A 396 -2.78 -17.95 -33.51
C PRO A 396 -3.77 -17.41 -32.47
N LEU A 397 -3.47 -17.59 -31.19
CA LEU A 397 -4.34 -17.14 -30.10
C LEU A 397 -4.47 -15.61 -30.06
N LEU A 398 -3.38 -14.90 -30.36
CA LEU A 398 -3.39 -13.45 -30.47
C LEU A 398 -4.29 -12.98 -31.63
N ASP A 399 -4.33 -13.71 -32.76
CA ASP A 399 -5.23 -13.40 -33.86
C ASP A 399 -6.70 -13.66 -33.48
N ASP A 400 -6.99 -14.78 -32.80
CA ASP A 400 -8.33 -15.08 -32.30
C ASP A 400 -8.85 -13.99 -31.34
N VAL A 401 -8.01 -13.55 -30.39
CA VAL A 401 -8.34 -12.42 -29.50
C VAL A 401 -8.57 -11.14 -30.30
N ARG A 402 -7.74 -10.85 -31.31
CA ARG A 402 -7.94 -9.67 -32.18
C ARG A 402 -9.26 -9.72 -32.95
N GLN A 403 -9.61 -10.86 -33.54
CA GLN A 403 -10.89 -11.00 -34.22
C GLN A 403 -12.08 -10.82 -33.27
N ALA A 404 -12.01 -11.40 -32.07
CA ALA A 404 -13.03 -11.22 -31.03
C ALA A 404 -13.14 -9.75 -30.58
N THR A 405 -12.03 -9.04 -30.36
CA THR A 405 -12.05 -7.60 -30.01
C THR A 405 -12.75 -6.75 -31.06
N LEU A 406 -12.54 -7.05 -32.36
CA LEU A 406 -13.24 -6.39 -33.46
C LEU A 406 -14.75 -6.69 -33.44
N ALA A 407 -15.13 -7.94 -33.19
CA ALA A 407 -16.54 -8.36 -33.11
C ALA A 407 -17.28 -7.67 -31.95
N HIS A 408 -16.65 -7.58 -30.78
CA HIS A 408 -17.21 -6.96 -29.57
C HIS A 408 -17.04 -5.44 -29.50
N ARG A 409 -16.33 -4.85 -30.48
CA ARG A 409 -16.02 -3.41 -30.56
C ARG A 409 -15.33 -2.88 -29.29
N VAL A 410 -14.34 -3.62 -28.81
CA VAL A 410 -13.47 -3.20 -27.69
C VAL A 410 -12.02 -3.13 -28.16
N THR A 411 -11.18 -2.42 -27.39
CA THR A 411 -9.75 -2.34 -27.69
C THR A 411 -8.99 -3.50 -27.03
N GLY A 412 -7.80 -3.80 -27.54
CA GLY A 412 -6.90 -4.77 -26.90
C GLY A 412 -6.55 -4.40 -25.45
N ALA A 413 -6.53 -3.11 -25.10
CA ALA A 413 -6.30 -2.64 -23.74
C ALA A 413 -7.39 -3.11 -22.76
N VAL A 414 -8.65 -3.19 -23.19
CA VAL A 414 -9.74 -3.70 -22.35
C VAL A 414 -9.51 -5.19 -22.03
N VAL A 415 -9.04 -5.96 -23.02
CA VAL A 415 -8.70 -7.37 -22.82
C VAL A 415 -7.47 -7.53 -21.94
N GLN A 416 -6.41 -6.77 -22.19
CA GLN A 416 -5.21 -6.75 -21.35
C GLN A 416 -5.55 -6.47 -19.89
N SER A 417 -6.36 -5.44 -19.61
CA SER A 417 -6.83 -5.11 -18.26
C SER A 417 -7.58 -6.28 -17.62
N TRP A 418 -8.46 -6.95 -18.36
CA TRP A 418 -9.17 -8.14 -17.86
C TRP A 418 -8.23 -9.31 -17.55
N LEU A 419 -7.24 -9.60 -18.40
CA LEU A 419 -6.29 -10.68 -18.13
C LEU A 419 -5.40 -10.38 -16.94
N SER A 420 -5.01 -9.11 -16.76
CA SER A 420 -4.31 -8.66 -15.55
C SER A 420 -5.18 -8.85 -14.31
N VAL A 421 -6.48 -8.56 -14.37
CA VAL A 421 -7.42 -8.86 -13.28
C VAL A 421 -7.42 -10.35 -12.93
N LEU A 422 -7.52 -11.23 -13.93
CA LEU A 422 -7.50 -12.68 -13.70
C LEU A 422 -6.19 -13.15 -13.07
N ALA A 423 -5.05 -12.66 -13.56
CA ALA A 423 -3.73 -12.96 -13.01
C ALA A 423 -3.61 -12.47 -11.56
N THR A 424 -4.10 -11.27 -11.25
CA THR A 424 -4.09 -10.69 -9.90
C THR A 424 -4.98 -11.50 -8.95
N VAL A 425 -6.17 -11.91 -9.37
CA VAL A 425 -7.05 -12.78 -8.56
C VAL A 425 -6.36 -14.09 -8.23
N LEU A 426 -5.75 -14.74 -9.22
CA LEU A 426 -5.07 -16.02 -9.03
C LEU A 426 -3.85 -15.89 -8.11
N THR A 427 -3.06 -14.84 -8.29
CA THR A 427 -1.86 -14.56 -7.48
C THR A 427 -2.22 -14.26 -6.01
N HIS A 428 -3.27 -13.48 -5.78
CA HIS A 428 -3.63 -13.01 -4.44
C HIS A 428 -4.83 -13.74 -3.83
N ARG A 429 -5.24 -14.89 -4.39
CA ARG A 429 -6.49 -15.58 -4.01
C ARG A 429 -6.67 -15.80 -2.50
N ALA A 430 -5.59 -16.11 -1.79
CA ALA A 430 -5.60 -16.36 -0.35
C ALA A 430 -5.88 -15.11 0.50
N HIS A 431 -5.65 -13.91 -0.05
CA HIS A 431 -5.79 -12.64 0.64
C HIS A 431 -7.03 -11.84 0.18
N LEU A 432 -7.65 -12.26 -0.92
CA LEU A 432 -8.86 -11.63 -1.46
C LEU A 432 -10.11 -12.16 -0.77
N ARG A 433 -11.08 -11.27 -0.56
CA ARG A 433 -12.42 -11.62 -0.06
C ARG A 433 -13.14 -12.50 -1.09
N ASP A 434 -13.90 -13.47 -0.60
CA ASP A 434 -14.72 -14.34 -1.48
C ASP A 434 -15.70 -13.51 -2.32
N GLU A 435 -16.27 -12.44 -1.77
CA GLU A 435 -17.14 -11.49 -2.49
C GLU A 435 -16.45 -10.90 -3.73
N THR A 436 -15.18 -10.50 -3.60
CA THR A 436 -14.38 -9.94 -4.71
C THR A 436 -14.19 -10.99 -5.80
N VAL A 437 -13.93 -12.24 -5.43
CA VAL A 437 -13.75 -13.36 -6.37
C VAL A 437 -15.08 -13.73 -7.05
N ASP A 438 -16.18 -13.78 -6.30
CA ASP A 438 -17.51 -14.09 -6.81
C ASP A 438 -17.98 -13.07 -7.85
N VAL A 439 -17.67 -11.78 -7.65
CA VAL A 439 -17.95 -10.72 -8.63
C VAL A 439 -17.20 -10.97 -9.94
N VAL A 440 -15.92 -11.34 -9.89
CA VAL A 440 -15.12 -11.67 -11.08
C VAL A 440 -15.70 -12.89 -11.80
N ILE A 441 -16.09 -13.93 -11.06
CA ILE A 441 -16.73 -15.13 -11.61
C ILE A 441 -18.07 -14.78 -12.28
N GLN A 442 -18.88 -13.92 -11.65
CA GLN A 442 -20.18 -13.51 -12.18
C GLN A 442 -20.02 -12.75 -13.51
N VAL A 443 -19.10 -11.79 -13.56
CA VAL A 443 -18.81 -11.01 -14.78
C VAL A 443 -18.28 -11.91 -15.89
N GLY A 444 -17.40 -12.85 -15.54
CA GLY A 444 -16.82 -13.81 -16.48
C GLY A 444 -17.60 -15.12 -16.63
N SER A 445 -18.88 -15.17 -16.24
CA SER A 445 -19.66 -16.43 -16.17
C SER A 445 -19.80 -17.17 -17.51
N GLY A 446 -19.62 -16.48 -18.63
CA GLY A 446 -19.56 -17.08 -19.97
C GLY A 446 -18.24 -17.79 -20.30
N MET A 447 -17.16 -17.56 -19.53
CA MET A 447 -15.84 -18.13 -19.78
C MET A 447 -15.75 -19.58 -19.26
N PRO A 448 -15.46 -20.57 -20.13
CA PRO A 448 -15.30 -21.96 -19.70
C PRO A 448 -14.16 -22.12 -18.68
N GLY A 449 -14.43 -22.80 -17.57
CA GLY A 449 -13.42 -23.14 -16.56
C GLY A 449 -13.05 -22.02 -15.58
N LEU A 450 -13.55 -20.78 -15.75
CA LEU A 450 -13.20 -19.64 -14.90
C LEU A 450 -13.47 -19.89 -13.42
N ALA A 451 -14.70 -20.27 -13.08
CA ALA A 451 -15.09 -20.50 -11.68
C ALA A 451 -14.26 -21.59 -10.99
N ALA A 452 -13.85 -22.61 -11.76
CA ALA A 452 -12.99 -23.68 -11.25
C ALA A 452 -11.56 -23.16 -11.04
N ALA A 453 -11.01 -22.40 -12.00
CA ALA A 453 -9.67 -21.83 -11.90
C ALA A 453 -9.54 -20.87 -10.69
N LEU A 454 -10.50 -19.96 -10.50
CA LEU A 454 -10.43 -18.95 -9.43
C LEU A 454 -10.72 -19.51 -8.02
N ASN A 455 -11.36 -20.68 -7.91
CA ASN A 455 -11.63 -21.34 -6.62
C ASN A 455 -10.65 -22.47 -6.29
N THR A 456 -9.74 -22.80 -7.20
CA THR A 456 -8.71 -23.80 -6.94
C THR A 456 -7.43 -23.07 -6.52
N PRO A 457 -6.84 -23.37 -5.35
CA PRO A 457 -5.55 -22.79 -4.98
C PRO A 457 -4.51 -23.11 -6.04
N VAL A 458 -3.93 -22.08 -6.65
CA VAL A 458 -2.71 -22.23 -7.43
C VAL A 458 -1.57 -22.19 -6.42
N ALA A 459 -0.71 -23.22 -6.41
CA ALA A 459 0.42 -23.25 -5.50
C ALA A 459 1.34 -22.05 -5.81
N ALA A 460 1.53 -21.18 -4.81
CA ALA A 460 2.44 -20.03 -4.89
C ALA A 460 3.90 -20.48 -5.07
#